data_AF-A0A9N9XX02-F1
#
_entry.id   AF-A0A9N9XX02-F1
#
_cell.length_a   1.000
_cell.length_b   1.000
_cell.length_c   1.000
_cell.angle_alpha   90.00
_cell.angle_beta   90.00
_cell.angle_gamma   90.00
#
_symmetry.space_group_name_H-M   'P 1'
#
loop_
_entity.id
_entity.type
_entity.pdbx_description
1 polymer ?
#
loop_
_entity_poly.entity_id
_entity_poly.type
_entity_poly.pdbx_seq_one_letter_code
_entity_poly.pdbx_strand_id
1 'polypeptide(L)'
;MHFSDLAWEESWPQIPLGWQVGQYLKRYQERYLSGHESFSLELGTRVASAVPRDGPEHGWNVVLRKGESEETKSFDYVLVASGFFGKPIIPECLSPPKKVPIVHSSAYRDLESLLSDAKPGGGKILVIGGQMSGVEIAGTIGSHLSSAIHSPESSKIPDIDKYSIHHVIQRPIWVFPLYTSPEVR
;
A
#
# COMPACT_ATOMS: atom_id res chain seq x y z
N MET A 1 5.01 -7.83 15.02
CA MET A 1 5.80 -6.59 15.15
C MET A 1 4.94 -5.56 15.85
N HIS A 2 5.28 -5.13 17.05
CA HIS A 2 4.59 -4.06 17.77
C HIS A 2 5.65 -3.20 18.47
N PHE A 3 5.31 -1.97 18.88
CA PHE A 3 6.18 -1.17 19.76
C PHE A 3 6.44 -1.91 21.07
N SER A 4 7.64 -1.75 21.63
CA SER A 4 8.10 -2.51 22.80
C SER A 4 7.24 -2.33 24.05
N ASP A 5 6.50 -1.23 24.12
CA ASP A 5 5.68 -0.79 25.25
C ASP A 5 4.17 -0.82 24.96
N LEU A 6 3.75 -1.33 23.79
CA LEU A 6 2.35 -1.52 23.44
C LEU A 6 2.17 -2.76 22.57
N ALA A 7 1.56 -3.80 23.13
CA ALA A 7 1.23 -5.03 22.42
C ALA A 7 -0.03 -4.88 21.53
N TRP A 8 -0.23 -5.84 20.63
CA TRP A 8 -1.50 -6.03 19.92
C TRP A 8 -2.63 -6.40 20.89
N GLU A 9 -3.88 -6.25 20.46
CA GLU A 9 -5.01 -6.85 21.21
C GLU A 9 -4.91 -8.38 21.16
N GLU A 10 -5.22 -9.05 22.28
CA GLU A 10 -5.16 -10.51 22.37
C GLU A 10 -6.09 -11.22 21.38
N SER A 11 -7.20 -10.59 21.02
CA SER A 11 -8.19 -11.13 20.07
C SER A 11 -7.78 -10.99 18.61
N TRP A 12 -6.67 -10.32 18.31
CA TRP A 12 -6.24 -10.10 16.94
C TRP A 12 -5.34 -11.23 16.44
N PRO A 13 -5.36 -11.52 15.12
CA PRO A 13 -4.48 -12.53 14.55
C PRO A 13 -3.01 -12.10 14.67
N GLN A 14 -2.10 -13.08 14.64
CA GLN A 14 -0.66 -12.84 14.70
C GLN A 14 -0.16 -11.89 13.59
N ILE A 15 -0.84 -11.93 12.44
CA ILE A 15 -0.62 -11.02 11.31
C ILE A 15 -1.89 -10.17 11.16
N PRO A 16 -1.89 -8.94 11.71
CA PRO A 16 -3.07 -8.09 11.71
C PRO A 16 -3.41 -7.55 10.32
N LEU A 17 -4.70 -7.33 10.09
CA LEU A 17 -5.22 -6.64 8.92
C LEU A 17 -4.84 -5.16 8.94
N GLY A 18 -4.82 -4.51 7.76
CA GLY A 18 -4.42 -3.10 7.66
C GLY A 18 -5.24 -2.15 8.55
N TRP A 19 -6.55 -2.39 8.70
CA TRP A 19 -7.40 -1.59 9.58
C TRP A 19 -7.10 -1.82 11.08
N GLN A 20 -6.68 -3.03 11.45
CA GLN A 20 -6.25 -3.35 12.82
C GLN A 20 -4.95 -2.59 13.14
N VAL A 21 -3.99 -2.56 12.21
CA VAL A 21 -2.79 -1.73 12.35
C VAL A 21 -3.15 -0.25 12.55
N GLY A 22 -4.13 0.26 11.81
CA GLY A 22 -4.64 1.63 12.00
C GLY A 22 -5.21 1.87 13.40
N GLN A 23 -6.03 0.95 13.92
CA GLN A 23 -6.56 1.03 15.29
C GLN A 23 -5.46 0.97 16.35
N TYR A 24 -4.43 0.14 16.15
CA TYR A 24 -3.27 0.07 17.05
C TYR A 24 -2.51 1.39 17.10
N LEU A 25 -2.23 2.01 15.96
CA LEU A 25 -1.55 3.32 15.91
C LEU A 25 -2.38 4.41 16.58
N LYS A 26 -3.71 4.35 16.46
CA LYS A 26 -4.61 5.26 17.17
C LYS A 26 -4.51 5.07 18.68
N ARG A 27 -4.52 3.83 19.18
CA ARG A 27 -4.32 3.52 20.61
C ARG A 27 -2.97 4.01 21.11
N TYR A 28 -1.91 3.85 20.32
CA TYR A 28 -0.59 4.36 20.65
C TYR A 28 -0.60 5.89 20.80
N GLN A 29 -1.20 6.60 19.83
CA GLN A 29 -1.36 8.05 19.89
C GLN A 29 -2.14 8.48 21.14
N GLU A 30 -3.30 7.86 21.40
CA GLU A 30 -4.15 8.17 22.56
C GLU A 30 -3.43 7.95 23.89
N ARG A 31 -2.59 6.91 23.98
CA ARG A 31 -1.88 6.56 25.22
C ARG A 31 -0.68 7.44 25.50
N TYR A 32 0.11 7.80 24.47
CA TYR A 32 1.44 8.39 24.66
C TYR A 32 1.58 9.83 24.15
N LEU A 33 0.70 10.28 23.25
CA LEU A 33 0.87 11.56 22.55
C LEU A 33 -0.27 12.53 22.83
N SER A 34 -1.51 12.05 22.86
CA SER A 34 -2.69 12.89 23.07
C SER A 34 -2.64 13.59 24.43
N GLY A 35 -2.69 14.92 24.42
CA GLY A 35 -2.63 15.75 25.62
C GLY A 35 -1.22 16.12 26.08
N HIS A 36 -0.17 15.65 25.41
CA HIS A 36 1.19 16.07 25.71
C HIS A 36 1.46 17.47 25.13
N GLU A 37 1.85 18.43 25.97
CA GLU A 37 1.99 19.85 25.58
C GLU A 37 3.00 20.07 24.43
N SER A 38 4.05 19.24 24.37
CA SER A 38 5.08 19.28 23.33
C SER A 38 4.73 18.52 22.05
N PHE A 39 3.54 17.91 21.96
CA PHE A 39 3.11 17.16 20.78
C PHE A 39 2.04 17.92 19.99
N SER A 40 2.29 18.12 18.70
CA SER A 40 1.31 18.65 17.76
C SER A 40 1.28 17.79 16.49
N LEU A 41 0.07 17.50 16.01
CA LEU A 41 -0.16 16.77 14.76
C LEU A 41 -0.98 17.64 13.81
N GLU A 42 -0.32 18.16 12.78
CA GLU A 42 -0.96 19.00 11.76
C GLU A 42 -1.29 18.17 10.50
N LEU A 43 -2.49 17.59 10.45
CA LEU A 43 -2.98 16.87 9.26
C LEU A 43 -3.31 17.86 8.11
N GLY A 44 -3.39 17.35 6.88
CA GLY A 44 -3.65 18.19 5.70
C GLY A 44 -2.51 19.17 5.36
N THR A 45 -1.35 19.00 5.99
CA THR A 45 -0.18 19.86 5.83
C THR A 45 0.91 19.10 5.07
N ARG A 46 1.20 19.53 3.85
CA ARG A 46 2.29 18.95 3.05
C ARG A 46 3.59 19.68 3.34
N VAL A 47 4.64 18.94 3.70
CA VAL A 47 6.01 19.46 3.68
C VAL A 47 6.47 19.52 2.22
N ALA A 48 6.64 20.73 1.68
CA ALA A 48 7.06 20.97 0.30
C ALA A 48 8.58 20.93 0.15
N SER A 49 9.31 21.48 1.12
CA SER A 49 10.77 21.43 1.20
C SER A 49 11.24 21.60 2.64
N ALA A 50 12.47 21.15 2.90
CA ALA A 50 13.22 21.44 4.12
C ALA A 50 14.66 21.74 3.71
N VAL A 51 15.11 22.96 3.93
CA VAL A 51 16.46 23.43 3.55
C VAL A 51 17.22 23.90 4.79
N PRO A 52 18.53 23.65 4.91
CA PRO A 52 19.32 24.24 5.98
C PRO A 52 19.23 25.76 5.98
N ARG A 53 19.27 26.39 7.16
CA ARG A 53 19.35 27.84 7.28
C ARG A 53 20.69 28.35 6.74
N ASP A 54 20.65 29.49 6.06
CA ASP A 54 21.85 30.19 5.60
C ASP A 54 22.52 30.93 6.77
N GLY A 55 23.86 30.93 6.80
CA GLY A 55 24.66 31.65 7.80
C GLY A 55 25.18 30.77 8.94
N PRO A 56 25.63 31.36 10.06
CA PRO A 56 26.24 30.62 11.18
C PRO A 56 25.21 29.90 12.06
N GLU A 57 23.92 30.16 11.89
CA GLU A 57 22.86 29.56 12.69
C GLU A 57 22.52 28.15 12.22
N HIS A 58 22.50 27.19 13.15
CA HIS A 58 22.10 25.81 12.87
C HIS A 58 20.57 25.71 12.73
N GLY A 59 20.08 24.89 11.81
CA GLY A 59 18.65 24.53 11.72
C GLY A 59 18.14 24.49 10.28
N TRP A 60 16.83 24.44 10.14
CA TRP A 60 16.11 24.18 8.90
C TRP A 60 14.97 25.17 8.71
N ASN A 61 14.82 25.67 7.48
CA ASN A 61 13.61 26.32 7.02
C ASN A 61 12.74 25.30 6.28
N VAL A 62 11.54 25.07 6.80
CA VAL A 62 10.59 24.08 6.28
C VAL A 62 9.40 24.79 5.67
N VAL A 63 9.16 24.54 4.39
CA VAL A 63 8.01 25.09 3.66
C VAL A 63 6.83 24.12 3.81
N LEU A 64 5.75 24.61 4.39
CA LEU A 64 4.51 23.87 4.65
C LEU A 64 3.41 24.41 3.73
N ARG A 65 2.64 23.50 3.14
CA ARG A 65 1.49 23.83 2.29
C ARG A 65 0.21 23.26 2.86
N LYS A 66 -0.80 24.11 3.05
CA LYS A 66 -2.15 23.77 3.53
C LYS A 66 -3.17 24.29 2.51
N GLY A 67 -3.68 23.40 1.66
CA GLY A 67 -4.50 23.79 0.51
C GLY A 67 -3.72 24.72 -0.43
N GLU A 68 -4.24 25.93 -0.62
CA GLU A 68 -3.60 26.97 -1.45
C GLU A 68 -2.62 27.87 -0.67
N SER A 69 -2.60 27.76 0.66
CA SER A 69 -1.70 28.55 1.50
C SER A 69 -0.33 27.89 1.65
N GLU A 70 0.73 28.71 1.69
CA GLU A 70 2.10 28.29 1.91
C GLU A 70 2.73 29.14 3.03
N GLU A 71 3.36 28.48 3.99
CA GLU A 71 4.05 29.11 5.13
C GLU A 71 5.45 28.51 5.29
N THR A 72 6.41 29.30 5.76
CA THR A 72 7.74 28.80 6.14
C THR A 72 7.89 28.85 7.65
N LYS A 73 8.27 27.73 8.26
CA LYS A 73 8.57 27.61 9.69
C LYS A 73 10.03 27.17 9.88
N SER A 74 10.69 27.71 10.90
CA SER A 74 12.07 27.33 11.24
C SER A 74 12.08 26.28 12.35
N PHE A 75 12.94 25.28 12.23
CA PHE A 75 13.13 24.20 13.20
C PHE A 75 14.63 23.95 13.42
N ASP A 76 15.03 23.62 14.64
CA ASP A 76 16.43 23.26 14.92
C ASP A 76 16.81 21.91 14.30
N TYR A 77 15.86 20.97 14.27
CA TYR A 77 16.04 19.62 13.74
C TYR A 77 14.84 19.18 12.91
N VAL A 78 15.10 18.31 11.92
CA VAL A 78 14.07 17.70 11.08
C VAL A 78 14.30 16.19 11.04
N LEU A 79 13.26 15.42 11.37
CA LEU A 79 13.25 13.97 11.20
C LEU A 79 12.37 13.60 10.00
N VAL A 80 12.96 12.93 9.00
CA VAL A 80 12.22 12.50 7.80
C VAL A 80 11.65 11.10 8.03
N ALA A 81 10.34 11.01 8.22
CA ALA A 81 9.60 9.76 8.45
C ALA A 81 8.56 9.48 7.34
N SER A 82 8.81 9.92 6.10
CA SER A 82 7.85 9.81 4.98
C SER A 82 7.73 8.40 4.37
N GLY A 83 8.59 7.46 4.75
CA GLY A 83 8.68 6.15 4.12
C GLY A 83 9.13 6.22 2.64
N PHE A 84 9.03 5.09 1.93
CA PHE A 84 9.53 4.94 0.56
C PHE A 84 8.55 4.29 -0.44
N PHE A 85 7.38 3.82 0.01
CA PHE A 85 6.34 3.22 -0.84
C PHE A 85 5.28 4.23 -1.36
N GLY A 86 5.54 5.53 -1.24
CA GLY A 86 4.55 6.58 -1.57
C GLY A 86 4.41 6.92 -3.06
N LYS A 87 5.38 6.55 -3.92
CA LYS A 87 5.34 6.83 -5.36
C LYS A 87 5.53 5.55 -6.17
N PRO A 88 4.61 5.21 -7.09
CA PRO A 88 4.76 4.04 -7.95
C PRO A 88 5.94 4.20 -8.91
N ILE A 89 6.64 3.10 -9.17
CA ILE A 89 7.73 3.05 -10.15
C ILE A 89 7.26 2.16 -11.30
N ILE A 90 7.06 2.78 -12.47
CA ILE A 90 6.69 2.09 -13.70
C ILE A 90 7.88 2.20 -14.65
N PRO A 91 8.47 1.08 -15.11
CA PRO A 91 9.56 1.11 -16.09
C PRO A 91 9.18 1.89 -17.35
N GLU A 92 10.10 2.69 -17.88
CA GLU A 92 9.86 3.55 -19.04
C GLU A 92 9.43 2.75 -20.29
N CYS A 93 9.88 1.51 -20.42
CA CYS A 93 9.44 0.62 -21.51
C CYS A 93 7.93 0.34 -21.48
N LEU A 94 7.25 0.58 -20.34
CA LEU A 94 5.81 0.47 -20.15
C LEU A 94 5.07 1.81 -20.28
N SER A 95 5.76 2.93 -20.54
CA SER A 95 5.15 4.25 -20.75
C SER A 95 4.23 4.29 -21.99
N PRO A 96 3.14 5.10 -21.98
CA PRO A 96 2.20 5.23 -23.10
C PRO A 96 2.84 5.69 -24.43
N PRO A 97 2.17 5.47 -25.58
CA PRO A 97 0.88 4.80 -25.75
C PRO A 97 1.03 3.28 -25.81
N LYS A 98 0.21 2.55 -25.05
CA LYS A 98 0.20 1.08 -25.04
C LYS A 98 -1.13 0.53 -25.54
N LYS A 99 -1.06 -0.64 -26.17
CA LYS A 99 -2.24 -1.37 -26.71
C LYS A 99 -3.04 -2.12 -25.64
N VAL A 100 -2.49 -2.24 -24.42
CA VAL A 100 -3.08 -2.98 -23.29
C VAL A 100 -3.09 -2.07 -22.06
N PRO A 101 -4.17 -2.07 -21.26
CA PRO A 101 -4.22 -1.35 -19.99
C PRO A 101 -3.10 -1.79 -19.04
N ILE A 102 -2.51 -0.84 -18.32
CA ILE A 102 -1.46 -1.09 -17.33
C ILE A 102 -1.87 -0.47 -16.01
N VAL A 103 -1.87 -1.27 -14.95
CA VAL A 103 -2.19 -0.85 -13.58
C VAL A 103 -1.00 -1.19 -12.69
N HIS A 104 -0.46 -0.20 -11.97
CA HIS A 104 0.55 -0.44 -10.94
C HIS A 104 -0.12 -1.06 -9.70
N SER A 105 0.59 -1.90 -8.94
CA SER A 105 0.06 -2.60 -7.77
C SER A 105 -0.61 -1.68 -6.75
N SER A 106 -0.09 -0.46 -6.56
CA SER A 106 -0.66 0.57 -5.68
C SER A 106 -2.06 1.05 -6.07
N ALA A 107 -2.51 0.78 -7.30
CA ALA A 107 -3.81 1.18 -7.83
C ALA A 107 -4.77 -0.01 -7.99
N TYR A 108 -4.29 -1.26 -7.88
CA TYR A 108 -5.15 -2.45 -7.92
C TYR A 108 -6.06 -2.50 -6.69
N ARG A 109 -7.33 -2.88 -6.89
CA ARG A 109 -8.33 -2.99 -5.82
C ARG A 109 -9.07 -4.32 -5.89
N ASP A 110 -9.68 -4.60 -7.03
CA ASP A 110 -10.53 -5.77 -7.25
C ASP A 110 -10.55 -6.16 -8.74
N LEU A 111 -11.24 -7.25 -9.05
CA LEU A 111 -11.27 -7.80 -10.39
C LEU A 111 -12.20 -7.00 -11.32
N GLU A 112 -13.29 -6.47 -10.78
CA GLU A 112 -14.28 -5.65 -11.49
C GLU A 112 -13.67 -4.35 -12.00
N SER A 113 -12.92 -3.62 -11.16
CA SER A 113 -12.20 -2.40 -11.54
C SER A 113 -11.03 -2.69 -12.48
N LEU A 114 -10.37 -3.84 -12.36
CA LEU A 114 -9.31 -4.25 -13.28
C LEU A 114 -9.84 -4.54 -14.69
N LEU A 115 -11.06 -5.10 -14.79
CA LEU A 115 -11.66 -5.57 -16.03
C LEU A 115 -12.82 -4.69 -16.52
N SER A 116 -13.01 -3.49 -15.96
CA SER A 116 -14.13 -2.60 -16.29
C SER A 116 -14.18 -2.21 -17.77
N ASP A 117 -13.01 -2.03 -18.38
CA ASP A 117 -12.84 -1.64 -19.78
C ASP A 117 -12.47 -2.84 -20.68
N ALA A 118 -12.57 -4.06 -20.15
CA ALA A 118 -12.20 -5.24 -20.90
C ALA A 118 -13.21 -5.51 -22.02
N LYS A 119 -12.70 -5.84 -23.20
CA LYS A 119 -13.55 -6.20 -24.34
C LYS A 119 -14.18 -7.58 -24.10
N PRO A 120 -15.39 -7.81 -24.64
CA PRO A 120 -15.98 -9.15 -24.66
C PRO A 120 -15.02 -10.18 -25.30
N GLY A 121 -15.07 -11.42 -24.82
CA GLY A 121 -14.24 -12.52 -25.32
C GLY A 121 -13.09 -12.96 -24.42
N GLY A 122 -12.96 -12.40 -23.21
CA GLY A 122 -11.94 -12.78 -22.24
C GLY A 122 -10.56 -12.18 -22.51
N GLY A 123 -9.54 -12.65 -21.79
CA GLY A 123 -8.21 -12.07 -21.90
C GLY A 123 -7.15 -12.70 -21.00
N LYS A 124 -5.94 -12.15 -21.08
CA LYS A 124 -4.81 -12.53 -20.22
C LYS A 124 -4.49 -11.40 -19.26
N ILE A 125 -4.52 -11.69 -17.98
CA ILE A 125 -4.07 -10.79 -16.92
C ILE A 125 -2.60 -11.13 -16.63
N LEU A 126 -1.74 -10.13 -16.78
CA LEU A 126 -0.31 -10.28 -16.55
C LEU A 126 0.10 -9.56 -15.27
N VAL A 127 0.58 -10.29 -14.28
CA VAL A 127 1.17 -9.72 -13.07
C VAL A 127 2.70 -9.77 -13.21
N ILE A 128 3.35 -8.61 -13.12
CA ILE A 128 4.80 -8.48 -13.30
C ILE A 128 5.44 -8.13 -11.95
N GLY A 129 6.42 -8.94 -11.52
CA GLY A 129 7.20 -8.73 -10.31
C GLY A 129 7.01 -9.82 -9.27
N GLY A 130 8.12 -10.30 -8.68
CA GLY A 130 8.13 -11.40 -7.70
C GLY A 130 8.23 -10.97 -6.25
N GLN A 131 8.07 -9.68 -5.94
CA GLN A 131 8.03 -9.19 -4.55
C GLN A 131 6.64 -9.38 -3.93
N MET A 132 6.49 -9.07 -2.65
CA MET A 132 5.28 -9.32 -1.85
C MET A 132 3.98 -8.95 -2.58
N SER A 133 3.83 -7.69 -3.03
CA SER A 133 2.59 -7.26 -3.71
C SER A 133 2.33 -8.03 -5.02
N GLY A 134 3.37 -8.38 -5.78
CA GLY A 134 3.20 -9.13 -7.03
C GLY A 134 2.71 -10.55 -6.79
N VAL A 135 3.28 -11.22 -5.77
CA VAL A 135 2.86 -12.57 -5.35
C VAL A 135 1.45 -12.55 -4.80
N GLU A 136 1.15 -11.60 -3.91
CA GLU A 136 -0.14 -11.48 -3.25
C GLU A 136 -1.25 -11.14 -4.25
N ILE A 137 -1.04 -10.18 -5.14
CA ILE A 137 -2.01 -9.82 -6.19
C ILE A 137 -2.22 -10.99 -7.15
N ALA A 138 -1.16 -11.72 -7.54
CA ALA A 138 -1.30 -12.87 -8.41
C ALA A 138 -2.13 -13.98 -7.78
N GLY A 139 -1.87 -14.31 -6.51
CA GLY A 139 -2.68 -15.26 -5.75
C GLY A 139 -4.12 -14.79 -5.60
N THR A 140 -4.33 -13.52 -5.24
CA THR A 140 -5.66 -12.91 -5.06
C THR A 140 -6.49 -12.99 -6.34
N ILE A 141 -5.93 -12.56 -7.48
CA ILE A 141 -6.63 -12.64 -8.76
C ILE A 141 -6.93 -14.10 -9.13
N GLY A 142 -5.99 -15.02 -8.94
CA GLY A 142 -6.21 -16.44 -9.20
C GLY A 142 -7.37 -17.01 -8.37
N SER A 143 -7.40 -16.73 -7.08
CA SER A 143 -8.48 -17.13 -6.18
C SER A 143 -9.82 -16.49 -6.59
N HIS A 144 -9.84 -15.19 -6.87
CA HIS A 144 -11.06 -14.48 -7.24
C HIS A 144 -11.62 -14.93 -8.60
N LEU A 145 -10.75 -15.20 -9.59
CA LEU A 145 -11.17 -15.81 -10.86
C LEU A 145 -11.81 -17.18 -10.63
N SER A 146 -11.15 -18.05 -9.86
CA SER A 146 -11.70 -19.37 -9.52
C SER A 146 -13.06 -19.26 -8.84
N SER A 147 -13.19 -18.39 -7.85
CA SER A 147 -14.47 -18.15 -7.16
C SER A 147 -15.52 -17.60 -8.11
N ALA A 148 -15.19 -16.65 -9.00
CA ALA A 148 -16.15 -16.07 -9.93
C ALA A 148 -16.62 -17.06 -11.02
N ILE A 149 -15.81 -18.07 -11.35
CA ILE A 149 -16.17 -19.13 -12.30
C ILE A 149 -17.01 -20.22 -11.62
N HIS A 150 -16.68 -20.58 -10.38
CA HIS A 150 -17.20 -21.80 -9.74
C HIS A 150 -18.17 -21.57 -8.57
N SER A 151 -18.34 -20.34 -8.10
CA SER A 151 -19.34 -20.05 -7.05
C SER A 151 -20.76 -20.21 -7.59
N PRO A 152 -21.73 -20.58 -6.73
CA PRO A 152 -23.15 -20.64 -7.12
C PRO A 152 -23.73 -19.30 -7.61
N GLU A 153 -23.13 -18.19 -7.19
CA GLU A 153 -23.52 -16.84 -7.59
C GLU A 153 -22.95 -16.51 -8.97
N SER A 154 -23.76 -15.89 -9.83
CA SER A 154 -23.32 -15.47 -11.15
C SER A 154 -22.35 -14.28 -11.04
N SER A 155 -21.18 -14.40 -11.67
CA SER A 155 -20.23 -13.29 -11.79
C SER A 155 -20.84 -12.10 -12.54
N LYS A 156 -20.51 -10.88 -12.11
CA LYS A 156 -20.85 -9.63 -12.80
C LYS A 156 -19.92 -9.34 -13.98
N ILE A 157 -18.81 -10.07 -14.09
CA ILE A 157 -17.79 -9.87 -15.12
C ILE A 157 -18.16 -10.76 -16.32
N PRO A 158 -18.38 -10.18 -17.51
CA PRO A 158 -18.67 -10.93 -18.72
C PRO A 158 -17.51 -11.86 -19.10
N ASP A 159 -17.83 -13.05 -19.62
CA ASP A 159 -16.84 -14.02 -20.13
C ASP A 159 -15.75 -14.39 -19.09
N ILE A 160 -16.11 -14.44 -17.81
CA ILE A 160 -15.16 -14.66 -16.71
C ILE A 160 -14.34 -15.95 -16.86
N ASP A 161 -14.96 -16.98 -17.44
CA ASP A 161 -14.38 -18.29 -17.75
C ASP A 161 -13.30 -18.23 -18.85
N LYS A 162 -13.23 -17.13 -19.60
CA LYS A 162 -12.27 -16.92 -20.69
C LYS A 162 -11.06 -16.08 -20.26
N TYR A 163 -10.97 -15.71 -18.97
CA TYR A 163 -9.78 -15.03 -18.44
C TYR A 163 -8.76 -16.03 -17.89
N SER A 164 -7.48 -15.70 -18.07
CA SER A 164 -6.37 -16.41 -17.43
C SER A 164 -5.39 -15.45 -16.80
N ILE A 165 -4.76 -15.86 -15.70
CA ILE A 165 -3.71 -15.10 -15.04
C ILE A 165 -2.34 -15.73 -15.28
N HIS A 166 -1.34 -14.88 -15.53
CA HIS A 166 0.06 -15.25 -15.70
C HIS A 166 0.91 -14.38 -14.77
N HIS A 167 1.73 -15.01 -13.92
CA HIS A 167 2.64 -14.31 -13.03
C HIS A 167 4.07 -14.40 -13.56
N VAL A 168 4.63 -13.26 -13.97
CA VAL A 168 5.97 -13.17 -14.54
C VAL A 168 6.94 -12.61 -13.50
N ILE A 169 7.92 -13.43 -13.15
CA ILE A 169 8.96 -13.12 -12.18
C ILE A 169 10.33 -13.21 -12.83
N GLN A 170 11.25 -12.31 -12.47
CA GLN A 170 12.60 -12.29 -13.05
C GLN A 170 13.51 -13.38 -12.46
N ARG A 171 13.26 -13.79 -11.21
CA ARG A 171 14.05 -14.77 -10.47
C ARG A 171 13.09 -15.68 -9.69
N PRO A 172 13.50 -16.94 -9.41
CA PRO A 172 12.77 -17.79 -8.48
C PRO A 172 12.58 -17.10 -7.13
N ILE A 173 11.41 -17.34 -6.52
CA ILE A 173 11.04 -16.81 -5.22
C ILE A 173 10.64 -17.94 -4.30
N TRP A 174 10.84 -17.75 -3.01
CA TRP A 174 10.36 -18.67 -1.99
C TRP A 174 9.05 -18.12 -1.43
N VAL A 175 8.00 -18.93 -1.49
CA VAL A 175 6.70 -18.59 -0.91
C VAL A 175 6.54 -19.40 0.37
N PHE A 176 6.48 -18.70 1.50
CA PHE A 176 6.23 -19.32 2.79
C PHE A 176 4.79 -19.00 3.21
N PRO A 177 4.03 -19.99 3.69
CA PRO A 177 2.73 -19.72 4.29
C PRO A 177 2.91 -18.89 5.56
N LEU A 178 1.87 -18.13 5.90
CA LEU A 178 1.84 -17.33 7.14
C LEU A 178 1.83 -18.20 8.41
N TYR A 179 1.56 -19.50 8.27
CA TYR A 179 1.55 -20.49 9.34
C TYR A 179 2.70 -21.48 9.11
N THR A 180 3.71 -21.46 9.96
CA THR A 180 4.88 -22.34 9.87
C THR A 180 4.81 -23.54 10.81
N SER A 181 3.81 -23.59 11.69
CA SER A 181 3.53 -24.69 12.60
C SER A 181 2.03 -24.98 12.64
N PRO A 182 1.58 -26.24 12.56
CA PRO A 182 0.18 -26.58 12.78
C PRO A 182 -0.22 -26.16 14.19
N GLU A 183 -1.37 -25.51 14.34
CA GLU A 183 -1.98 -25.32 15.67
C GLU A 183 -2.19 -26.69 16.30
N VAL A 184 -1.70 -26.87 17.52
CA VAL A 184 -2.00 -28.07 18.32
C VAL A 184 -3.50 -28.02 18.61
N ARG A 185 -4.27 -28.85 17.92
CA ARG A 185 -5.70 -29.06 18.20
C ARG A 185 -5.91 -29.64 19.59
#